data_AF-A0A428QM25-F1
#
_entry.id   AF-A0A428QM25-F1
#
_cell.length_a   1.000
_cell.length_b   1.000
_cell.length_c   1.000
_cell.angle_alpha   90.00
_cell.angle_beta   90.00
_cell.angle_gamma   90.00
#
_symmetry.space_group_name_H-M   'P 1'
#
loop_
_entity.id
_entity.type
_entity.pdbx_description
1 polymer ?
#
loop_
_entity_poly.entity_id
_entity_poly.type
_entity_poly.pdbx_seq_one_letter_code
_entity_poly.pdbx_strand_id
1 'polypeptide(L)'
;MAKVGGDGVPLLYLTIVMLSLSWVTVITRLGVRRWKKILGLDDWLMCVGLVLYSVVAGLVITCCFHGSGQRAKHIETVDIQKGTKLFFIAQFFYAACTVPIKASICVTLLRIADSRRRFVWTIWSVLIMTCMASVIFIIATANVCHPVTALWGEAAGTCNLKLNSSIGFFFSAVSIVTDWTLALLPGVLLWNIQMKPRVKMSVALMLGLAAFASCATIVRLRYLTLYNDPTEFMYSTGAIGLWSILEEGIGIVAGSMPALRPLLNLPIFGRSTYASGSNPRYPSGQISSHMSGRRRHDHGDSVKLNTLASATATQSNYDKERPRRSDDDGDSQKHILKQTQVTVVAEQEHSAAANDWARQRVLGWEGSR
;
A
#
# COMPACT_ATOMS: atom_id res chain seq x y z
N MET A 1 1.90 23.02 33.83
CA MET A 1 1.50 21.80 33.10
C MET A 1 0.67 20.99 34.07
N ALA A 2 -0.57 20.69 33.71
CA ALA A 2 -1.44 19.85 34.50
C ALA A 2 -0.91 18.40 34.52
N LYS A 3 -1.15 17.68 35.61
CA LYS A 3 -0.87 16.25 35.67
C LYS A 3 -1.83 15.52 34.72
N VAL A 4 -1.31 14.64 33.88
CA VAL A 4 -2.14 13.82 32.98
C VAL A 4 -3.00 12.88 33.83
N GLY A 5 -4.30 12.85 33.55
CA GLY A 5 -5.28 12.08 34.30
C GLY A 5 -6.48 11.70 33.44
N GLY A 6 -7.35 10.82 33.96
CA GLY A 6 -8.54 10.35 33.25
C GLY A 6 -8.23 9.69 31.90
N ASP A 7 -9.02 10.02 30.89
CA ASP A 7 -8.90 9.47 29.53
C ASP A 7 -7.74 10.08 28.73
N GLY A 8 -7.03 11.08 29.28
CA GLY A 8 -5.80 11.63 28.69
C GLY A 8 -4.59 10.69 28.80
N VAL A 9 -4.58 9.77 29.77
CA VAL A 9 -3.51 8.78 29.95
C VAL A 9 -3.47 7.77 28.78
N PRO A 10 -4.57 7.08 28.43
CA PRO A 10 -4.55 6.16 27.28
C PRO A 10 -4.26 6.90 25.97
N LEU A 11 -4.74 8.14 25.80
CA LEU A 11 -4.42 8.97 24.64
C LEU A 11 -2.91 9.18 24.47
N LEU A 12 -2.21 9.54 25.54
CA LEU A 12 -0.77 9.80 25.52
C LEU A 12 0.02 8.53 25.14
N TYR A 13 -0.23 7.41 25.83
CA TYR A 13 0.49 6.16 25.56
C TYR A 13 0.24 5.67 24.13
N LEU A 14 -1.02 5.71 23.70
CA LEU A 14 -1.39 5.27 22.36
C LEU A 14 -0.73 6.13 21.27
N THR A 15 -0.66 7.45 21.49
CA THR A 15 -0.03 8.38 20.55
C THR A 15 1.46 8.11 20.40
N ILE A 16 2.17 7.84 21.51
CA ILE A 16 3.59 7.47 21.46
C ILE A 16 3.79 6.15 20.71
N VAL A 17 2.98 5.14 21.03
CA VAL A 17 3.07 3.82 20.37
C VAL A 17 2.78 3.93 18.88
N MET A 18 1.69 4.59 18.49
CA MET A 18 1.32 4.74 17.07
C MET A 18 2.32 5.61 16.30
N LEU A 19 2.84 6.67 16.91
CA LEU A 19 3.90 7.48 16.31
C LEU A 19 5.14 6.64 16.02
N SER A 20 5.61 5.87 17.02
CA SER A 20 6.78 4.99 16.83
C SER A 20 6.54 3.94 15.74
N LEU A 21 5.35 3.34 15.70
CA LEU A 21 4.96 2.36 14.69
C LEU A 21 4.91 2.98 13.28
N SER A 22 4.34 4.17 13.14
CA SER A 22 4.28 4.90 11.86
C SER A 22 5.67 5.23 11.33
N TRP A 23 6.59 5.67 12.19
CA TRP A 23 7.99 5.91 11.79
C TRP A 23 8.69 4.64 11.33
N VAL A 24 8.60 3.55 12.12
CA VAL A 24 9.22 2.27 11.77
C VAL A 24 8.67 1.73 10.45
N THR A 25 7.36 1.82 10.22
CA THR A 25 6.72 1.31 8.99
C THR A 25 7.11 2.10 7.75
N VAL A 26 7.17 3.44 7.84
CA VAL A 26 7.59 4.28 6.71
C VAL A 26 9.10 4.12 6.42
N ILE A 27 9.95 4.07 7.45
CA ILE A 27 11.40 3.81 7.26
C ILE A 27 11.58 2.45 6.57
N THR A 28 10.89 1.42 7.03
CA THR A 28 10.94 0.08 6.42
C THR A 28 10.47 0.12 4.98
N ARG A 29 9.36 0.81 4.69
CA ARG A 29 8.85 1.03 3.34
C ARG A 29 9.91 1.67 2.43
N LEU A 30 10.53 2.75 2.87
CA LEU A 30 11.55 3.48 2.11
C LEU A 30 12.79 2.60 1.86
N GLY A 31 13.22 1.84 2.86
CA GLY A 31 14.33 0.89 2.74
C GLY A 31 14.08 -0.17 1.66
N VAL A 32 12.89 -0.79 1.66
CA VAL A 32 12.51 -1.81 0.66
C VAL A 32 12.47 -1.22 -0.75
N ARG A 33 11.88 -0.03 -0.89
CA ARG A 33 11.74 0.61 -2.20
C ARG A 33 13.06 1.14 -2.73
N ARG A 34 13.93 1.60 -1.83
CA ARG A 34 15.31 1.97 -2.18
C ARG A 34 16.13 0.77 -2.62
N TRP A 35 15.98 -0.38 -1.95
CA TRP A 35 16.61 -1.64 -2.34
C TRP A 35 16.14 -2.12 -3.72
N LYS A 36 14.83 -2.02 -3.98
CA LYS A 36 14.26 -2.37 -5.29
C LYS A 36 14.52 -1.33 -6.39
N LYS A 37 15.05 -0.14 -6.04
CA LYS A 37 15.22 1.01 -6.95
C LYS A 37 13.90 1.47 -7.60
N ILE A 38 12.80 1.38 -6.85
CA ILE A 38 11.45 1.79 -7.31
C ILE A 38 10.90 2.83 -6.34
N LEU A 39 11.49 4.02 -6.35
CA LEU A 39 10.91 5.17 -5.65
C LEU A 39 9.81 5.76 -6.51
N GLY A 40 8.65 6.02 -5.91
CA GLY A 40 7.52 6.65 -6.58
C GLY A 40 7.08 7.93 -5.88
N LEU A 41 6.27 8.72 -6.58
CA LEU A 41 5.63 9.93 -6.01
C LEU A 41 4.80 9.60 -4.76
N ASP A 42 4.23 8.41 -4.70
CA ASP A 42 3.50 7.88 -3.56
C ASP A 42 4.35 7.81 -2.27
N ASP A 43 5.67 7.56 -2.37
CA ASP A 43 6.55 7.54 -1.19
C ASP A 43 6.79 8.95 -0.64
N TRP A 44 6.89 9.94 -1.53
CA TRP A 44 7.00 11.34 -1.12
C TRP A 44 5.73 11.83 -0.41
N LEU A 45 4.56 11.49 -0.96
CA LEU A 45 3.27 11.79 -0.32
C LEU A 45 3.16 11.14 1.06
N MET A 46 3.59 9.88 1.21
CA MET A 46 3.59 9.21 2.52
C MET A 46 4.54 9.88 3.50
N CYS A 47 5.73 10.33 3.07
CA CYS A 47 6.65 11.09 3.92
C CYS A 47 6.05 12.41 4.38
N VAL A 48 5.39 13.15 3.49
CA VAL A 48 4.68 14.39 3.84
C VAL A 48 3.57 14.09 4.87
N GLY A 49 2.81 13.02 4.65
CA GLY A 49 1.81 12.54 5.61
C GLY A 49 2.41 12.23 6.99
N LEU A 50 3.54 11.51 7.05
CA LEU A 50 4.24 11.18 8.29
C LEU A 50 4.72 12.41 9.05
N VAL A 51 5.24 13.42 8.34
CA VAL A 51 5.68 14.68 8.97
C VAL A 51 4.50 15.40 9.59
N LEU A 52 3.39 15.55 8.85
CA LEU A 52 2.17 16.17 9.38
C LEU A 52 1.59 15.37 10.56
N TYR A 53 1.57 14.04 10.46
CA TYR A 53 1.14 13.16 11.55
C TYR A 53 1.99 13.34 12.80
N SER A 54 3.31 13.52 12.64
CA SER A 54 4.23 13.77 13.76
C SER A 54 3.93 15.11 14.44
N VAL A 55 3.53 16.14 13.67
CA VAL A 55 3.08 17.42 14.23
C VAL A 55 1.77 17.24 15.00
N VAL A 56 0.79 16.53 14.45
CA VAL A 56 -0.48 16.22 15.15
C VAL A 56 -0.20 15.47 16.45
N ALA A 57 0.64 14.42 16.41
CA ALA A 57 1.02 13.65 17.58
C ALA A 57 1.70 14.52 18.67
N GLY A 58 2.61 15.42 18.28
CA GLY A 58 3.26 16.35 19.20
C GLY A 58 2.26 17.33 19.85
N LEU A 59 1.32 17.86 19.07
CA LEU A 59 0.26 18.72 19.58
C LEU A 59 -0.66 17.96 20.55
N VAL A 60 -1.06 16.73 20.22
CA VAL A 60 -1.91 15.88 21.07
C VAL A 60 -1.20 15.52 22.38
N ILE A 61 0.08 15.16 22.34
CA ILE A 61 0.87 14.90 23.57
C ILE A 61 0.87 16.16 24.45
N THR A 62 1.10 17.33 23.86
CA THR A 62 1.07 18.61 24.60
C THR A 62 -0.32 18.90 25.16
N CYS A 63 -1.40 18.64 24.40
CA CYS A 63 -2.78 18.77 24.87
C CYS A 63 -3.08 17.88 26.09
N CYS A 64 -2.50 16.67 26.17
CA CYS A 64 -2.68 15.78 27.32
C CYS A 64 -2.15 16.44 28.62
N PHE A 65 -1.03 17.16 28.54
CA PHE A 65 -0.46 17.93 29.66
C PHE A 65 -1.22 19.22 29.99
N HIS A 66 -2.17 19.62 29.14
CA HIS A 66 -3.09 20.74 29.38
C HIS A 66 -4.51 20.26 29.72
N GLY A 67 -4.68 18.98 30.10
CA GLY A 67 -5.93 18.46 30.64
C GLY A 67 -6.91 17.85 29.62
N SER A 68 -6.47 17.57 28.38
CA SER A 68 -7.29 16.82 27.43
C SER A 68 -7.65 15.42 27.98
N GLY A 69 -8.94 15.05 27.89
CA GLY A 69 -9.46 13.80 28.45
C GLY A 69 -9.81 13.86 29.95
N GLN A 70 -9.72 15.04 30.57
CA GLN A 70 -10.16 15.27 31.95
C GLN A 70 -11.43 16.13 31.99
N ARG A 71 -12.25 15.95 33.03
CA ARG A 71 -13.44 16.78 33.24
C ARG A 71 -13.02 18.18 33.67
N ALA A 72 -13.67 19.21 33.11
CA ALA A 72 -13.32 20.62 33.33
C ALA A 72 -13.22 21.04 34.81
N LYS A 73 -13.95 20.37 35.72
CA LYS A 73 -13.92 20.64 37.17
C LYS A 73 -12.56 20.44 37.84
N HIS A 74 -11.64 19.68 37.24
CA HIS A 74 -10.35 19.34 37.83
C HIS A 74 -9.17 20.08 37.19
N ILE A 75 -9.44 21.02 36.29
CA ILE A 75 -8.43 21.68 35.45
C ILE A 75 -8.49 23.19 35.71
N GLU A 76 -7.33 23.83 35.81
CA GLU A 76 -7.24 25.28 35.89
C GLU A 76 -7.71 25.93 34.59
N THR A 77 -8.42 27.06 34.68
CA THR A 77 -8.99 27.75 33.51
C THR A 77 -7.93 28.11 32.47
N VAL A 78 -6.72 28.51 32.90
CA VAL A 78 -5.59 28.83 32.01
C VAL A 78 -5.15 27.62 31.19
N ASP A 79 -5.16 26.42 31.77
CA ASP A 79 -4.80 25.18 31.07
C ASP A 79 -5.90 24.78 30.08
N ILE A 80 -7.17 25.00 30.42
CA ILE A 80 -8.30 24.80 29.49
C ILE A 80 -8.15 25.69 28.26
N GLN A 81 -7.82 26.98 28.43
CA GLN A 81 -7.64 27.90 27.29
C GLN A 81 -6.52 27.44 26.35
N LYS A 82 -5.37 27.08 26.91
CA LYS A 82 -4.22 26.56 26.14
C LYS A 82 -4.56 25.24 25.46
N GLY A 83 -5.24 24.33 26.15
CA GLY A 83 -5.72 23.06 25.62
C GLY A 83 -6.67 23.23 24.44
N THR A 84 -7.66 24.13 24.54
CA THR A 84 -8.59 24.44 23.44
C THR A 84 -7.85 24.97 22.23
N LYS A 85 -6.90 25.90 22.43
CA LYS A 85 -6.09 26.47 21.35
C LYS A 85 -5.25 25.41 20.64
N LEU A 86 -4.56 24.56 21.39
CA LEU A 86 -3.74 23.48 20.83
C LEU A 86 -4.60 22.45 20.09
N PHE A 87 -5.77 22.09 20.64
CA PHE A 87 -6.70 21.17 20.00
C PHE A 87 -7.26 21.75 18.69
N PHE A 88 -7.59 23.04 18.68
CA PHE A 88 -8.03 23.74 17.48
C PHE A 88 -6.95 23.69 16.38
N ILE A 89 -5.68 23.96 16.74
CA ILE A 89 -4.55 23.85 15.80
C ILE A 89 -4.39 22.41 15.30
N ALA A 90 -4.47 21.41 16.19
CA ALA A 90 -4.35 20.01 15.84
C ALA A 90 -5.41 19.56 14.81
N GLN A 91 -6.62 20.14 14.87
CA GLN A 91 -7.71 19.84 13.96
C GLN A 91 -7.39 20.24 12.50
N PHE A 92 -6.67 21.34 12.27
CA PHE A 92 -6.19 21.73 10.93
C PHE A 92 -5.16 20.76 10.40
N PHE A 93 -4.18 20.40 11.24
CA PHE A 93 -3.12 19.47 10.84
C PHE A 93 -3.66 18.07 10.58
N TYR A 94 -4.66 17.62 11.35
CA TYR A 94 -5.37 16.36 11.12
C TYR A 94 -6.03 16.33 9.72
N ALA A 95 -6.80 17.36 9.37
CA ALA A 95 -7.40 17.44 8.04
C ALA A 95 -6.34 17.52 6.92
N ALA A 96 -5.26 18.28 7.13
CA ALA A 96 -4.16 18.39 6.19
C ALA A 96 -3.34 17.09 6.04
N CYS A 97 -3.23 16.29 7.10
CA CYS A 97 -2.49 15.02 7.12
C CYS A 97 -3.26 13.89 6.40
N THR A 98 -4.58 13.87 6.54
CA THR A 98 -5.45 12.86 5.91
C THR A 98 -5.32 12.84 4.38
N VAL A 99 -5.16 14.00 3.74
CA VAL A 99 -5.04 14.14 2.28
C VAL A 99 -3.82 13.39 1.70
N PRO A 100 -2.56 13.70 2.08
CA PRO A 100 -1.39 13.03 1.53
C PRO A 100 -1.34 11.53 1.86
N ILE A 101 -1.85 11.10 3.02
CA ILE A 101 -1.95 9.67 3.36
C ILE A 101 -2.86 8.95 2.35
N LYS A 102 -4.08 9.44 2.16
CA LYS A 102 -5.03 8.86 1.19
C LYS A 102 -4.51 8.97 -0.24
N ALA A 103 -3.87 10.09 -0.59
CA ALA A 103 -3.27 10.28 -1.91
C ALA A 103 -2.15 9.26 -2.21
N SER A 104 -1.28 8.96 -1.25
CA SER A 104 -0.27 7.89 -1.39
C SER A 104 -0.92 6.53 -1.67
N ILE A 105 -1.97 6.17 -0.91
CA ILE A 105 -2.71 4.92 -1.12
C ILE A 105 -3.33 4.88 -2.52
N CYS A 106 -4.02 5.96 -2.92
CA CYS A 106 -4.62 6.11 -4.24
C CYS A 106 -3.59 5.94 -5.37
N VAL A 107 -2.44 6.60 -5.29
CA VAL A 107 -1.37 6.48 -6.30
C VAL A 107 -0.79 5.07 -6.34
N THR A 108 -0.63 4.41 -5.19
CA THR A 108 -0.23 3.00 -5.13
C THR A 108 -1.26 2.10 -5.81
N LEU A 109 -2.55 2.32 -5.57
CA LEU A 109 -3.63 1.54 -6.19
C LEU A 109 -3.74 1.80 -7.69
N LEU A 110 -3.58 3.05 -8.15
CA LEU A 110 -3.56 3.41 -9.57
C LEU A 110 -2.47 2.66 -10.33
N ARG A 111 -1.28 2.54 -9.72
CA ARG A 111 -0.17 1.78 -10.30
C ARG A 111 -0.47 0.28 -10.43
N ILE A 112 -1.31 -0.28 -9.56
CA ILE A 112 -1.67 -1.70 -9.56
C ILE A 112 -2.86 -1.98 -10.49
N ALA A 113 -3.80 -1.04 -10.63
CA ALA A 113 -5.05 -1.21 -11.36
C ALA A 113 -4.92 -1.22 -12.91
N ASP A 114 -3.69 -1.07 -13.42
CA ASP A 114 -3.24 -1.13 -14.82
C ASP A 114 -4.36 -1.08 -15.87
N SER A 115 -4.68 0.15 -16.32
CA SER A 115 -5.61 0.49 -17.42
C SER A 115 -7.10 0.15 -17.26
N ARG A 116 -7.56 -0.38 -16.12
CA ARG A 116 -9.02 -0.56 -15.91
C ARG A 116 -9.70 0.76 -15.61
N ARG A 117 -10.22 1.42 -16.66
CA ARG A 117 -10.86 2.75 -16.61
C ARG A 117 -11.76 2.92 -15.37
N ARG A 118 -12.74 2.04 -15.14
CA ARG A 118 -13.69 2.17 -14.01
C ARG A 118 -13.01 2.36 -12.64
N PHE A 119 -11.96 1.58 -12.34
CA PHE A 119 -11.23 1.69 -11.08
C PHE A 119 -10.42 2.97 -11.00
N VAL A 120 -9.81 3.40 -12.11
CA VAL A 120 -9.08 4.68 -12.18
C VAL A 120 -10.01 5.85 -11.87
N TRP A 121 -11.21 5.89 -12.46
CA TRP A 121 -12.21 6.92 -12.19
C TRP A 121 -12.66 6.92 -10.71
N THR A 122 -12.88 5.74 -10.11
CA THR A 122 -13.22 5.64 -8.68
C THR A 122 -12.09 6.17 -7.79
N ILE A 123 -10.82 5.83 -8.07
CA ILE A 123 -9.69 6.31 -7.26
C ILE A 123 -9.56 7.84 -7.34
N TRP A 124 -9.69 8.42 -8.54
CA TRP A 124 -9.69 9.88 -8.70
C TRP A 124 -10.86 10.54 -7.97
N SER A 125 -12.05 9.94 -8.02
CA SER A 125 -13.22 10.42 -7.27
C SER A 125 -12.97 10.43 -5.76
N VAL A 126 -12.38 9.37 -5.20
CA VAL A 126 -12.03 9.30 -3.77
C VAL A 126 -11.01 10.37 -3.40
N LEU A 127 -10.00 10.59 -4.25
CA LEU A 127 -8.99 11.61 -4.02
C LEU A 127 -9.60 13.02 -3.99
N ILE A 128 -10.42 13.34 -4.99
CA ILE A 128 -11.12 14.64 -5.08
C ILE A 128 -12.04 14.83 -3.88
N MET A 129 -12.83 13.81 -3.53
CA MET A 129 -13.74 13.84 -2.39
C MET A 129 -12.99 14.10 -1.07
N THR A 130 -11.86 13.44 -0.87
CA THR A 130 -11.01 13.64 0.33
C THR A 130 -10.44 15.05 0.39
N CYS A 131 -9.89 15.56 -0.72
CA CYS A 131 -9.36 16.91 -0.79
C CYS A 131 -10.45 17.96 -0.52
N MET A 132 -11.60 17.84 -1.18
CA MET A 132 -12.73 18.75 -1.01
C MET A 132 -13.23 18.74 0.44
N ALA A 133 -13.44 17.58 1.03
CA ALA A 133 -13.89 17.48 2.42
C ALA A 133 -12.89 18.12 3.39
N SER A 134 -11.59 17.94 3.16
CA SER A 134 -10.54 18.54 4.00
C SER A 134 -10.51 20.06 3.89
N VAL A 135 -10.66 20.61 2.67
CA VAL A 135 -10.74 22.06 2.45
C VAL A 135 -11.98 22.66 3.09
N ILE A 136 -13.16 22.03 2.89
CA ILE A 136 -14.41 22.48 3.51
C ILE A 136 -14.29 22.45 5.03
N PHE A 137 -13.72 21.38 5.59
CA PHE A 137 -13.51 21.25 7.03
C PHE A 137 -12.59 22.34 7.59
N ILE A 138 -11.47 22.64 6.93
CA ILE A 138 -10.54 23.72 7.32
C ILE A 138 -11.23 25.09 7.30
N ILE A 139 -11.95 25.41 6.21
CA ILE A 139 -12.63 26.70 6.07
C ILE A 139 -13.75 26.85 7.09
N ALA A 140 -14.57 25.80 7.28
CA ALA A 140 -15.66 25.83 8.25
C ALA A 140 -15.14 25.93 9.69
N THR A 141 -14.07 25.20 10.04
CA THR A 141 -13.43 25.24 11.36
C THR A 141 -12.86 26.64 11.64
N ALA A 142 -12.27 27.29 10.65
CA ALA A 142 -11.79 28.67 10.78
C ALA A 142 -12.92 29.70 11.04
N ASN A 143 -14.14 29.42 10.58
CA ASN A 143 -15.32 30.29 10.73
C ASN A 143 -16.25 29.89 11.89
N VAL A 144 -15.78 29.09 12.85
CA VAL A 144 -16.60 28.66 14.01
C VAL A 144 -16.89 29.83 14.97
N CYS A 145 -15.94 30.75 15.14
CA CYS A 145 -16.05 31.88 16.08
C CYS A 145 -15.55 33.19 15.44
N HIS A 146 -16.21 34.30 15.79
CA HIS A 146 -15.79 35.65 15.43
C HIS A 146 -15.66 36.54 16.68
N PRO A 147 -14.44 36.98 17.05
CA PRO A 147 -13.12 36.56 16.56
C PRO A 147 -12.76 35.13 17.00
N VAL A 148 -11.80 34.49 16.32
CA VAL A 148 -11.35 33.12 16.66
C VAL A 148 -10.84 33.01 18.10
N THR A 149 -10.29 34.10 18.65
CA THR A 149 -9.83 34.21 20.04
C THR A 149 -10.95 34.07 21.08
N ALA A 150 -12.21 34.22 20.67
CA ALA A 150 -13.36 33.96 21.53
C ALA A 150 -13.52 32.48 21.88
N LEU A 151 -13.00 31.56 21.06
CA LEU A 151 -13.10 30.12 21.29
C LEU A 151 -12.43 29.67 22.59
N TRP A 152 -11.33 30.32 22.97
CA TRP A 152 -10.61 30.06 24.22
C TRP A 152 -10.74 31.20 25.23
N GLY A 153 -11.71 32.11 25.04
CA GLY A 153 -12.06 33.14 26.03
C GLY A 153 -11.04 34.29 26.19
N GLU A 154 -10.18 34.54 25.20
CA GLU A 154 -9.30 35.72 25.19
C GLU A 154 -10.06 37.01 24.79
N ALA A 155 -11.17 36.88 24.05
CA ALA A 155 -12.02 37.99 23.64
C ALA A 155 -13.50 37.65 23.78
N ALA A 156 -14.35 38.66 23.99
CA ALA A 156 -15.79 38.50 23.87
C ALA A 156 -16.15 38.34 22.38
N GLY A 157 -16.95 37.32 22.05
CA GLY A 157 -17.35 37.05 20.67
C GLY A 157 -18.51 36.05 20.61
N THR A 158 -19.01 35.82 19.40
CA THR A 158 -20.05 34.82 19.14
C THR A 158 -19.44 33.58 18.52
N CYS A 159 -19.80 32.41 19.05
CA CYS A 159 -19.31 31.11 18.61
C CYS A 159 -20.49 30.21 18.26
N ASN A 160 -20.42 29.56 17.09
CA ASN A 160 -21.42 28.59 16.67
C ASN A 160 -20.90 27.16 16.89
N LEU A 161 -21.04 26.65 18.12
CA LEU A 161 -20.58 25.30 18.47
C LEU A 161 -21.31 24.21 17.66
N LYS A 162 -22.58 24.46 17.28
CA LYS A 162 -23.37 23.52 16.47
C LYS A 162 -22.80 23.36 15.05
N LEU A 163 -22.23 24.44 14.49
CA LEU A 163 -21.52 24.38 13.21
C LEU A 163 -20.32 23.45 13.30
N ASN A 164 -19.53 23.55 14.37
CA ASN A 164 -18.34 22.71 14.57
C ASN A 164 -18.68 21.21 14.67
N SER A 165 -19.74 20.86 15.39
CA SER A 165 -20.21 19.46 15.46
C SER A 165 -20.69 18.98 14.09
N SER A 166 -21.50 19.80 13.40
CA SER A 166 -22.08 19.44 12.09
C SER A 166 -21.03 19.20 11.02
N ILE A 167 -19.99 20.06 10.97
CA ILE A 167 -18.90 19.88 10.01
C ILE A 167 -18.03 18.66 10.37
N GLY A 168 -17.81 18.40 11.66
CA GLY A 168 -17.13 17.20 12.11
C GLY A 168 -17.85 15.91 11.71
N PHE A 169 -19.20 15.90 11.78
CA PHE A 169 -20.02 14.80 11.26
C PHE A 169 -19.84 14.60 9.76
N PHE A 170 -19.90 15.70 8.98
CA PHE A 170 -19.70 15.65 7.54
C PHE A 170 -18.33 15.09 7.17
N PHE A 171 -17.26 15.61 7.77
CA PHE A 171 -15.89 15.16 7.49
C PHE A 171 -15.67 13.68 7.86
N SER A 172 -16.22 13.25 8.99
CA SER A 172 -16.10 11.86 9.42
C SER A 172 -16.90 10.91 8.53
N ALA A 173 -18.09 11.30 8.07
CA ALA A 173 -18.88 10.51 7.13
C ALA A 173 -18.15 10.31 5.79
N VAL A 174 -17.56 11.38 5.25
CA VAL A 174 -16.74 11.30 4.03
C VAL A 174 -15.51 10.41 4.26
N SER A 175 -14.87 10.51 5.43
CA SER A 175 -13.71 9.69 5.77
C SER A 175 -14.05 8.20 5.81
N ILE A 176 -15.19 7.82 6.40
CA ILE A 176 -15.69 6.44 6.39
C ILE A 176 -15.92 5.95 4.96
N VAL A 177 -16.64 6.71 4.15
CA VAL A 177 -16.95 6.30 2.76
C VAL A 177 -15.67 6.10 1.94
N THR A 178 -14.72 7.02 2.07
CA THR A 178 -13.44 6.94 1.34
C THR A 178 -12.59 5.76 1.82
N ASP A 179 -12.55 5.47 3.13
CA ASP A 179 -11.80 4.34 3.69
C ASP A 179 -12.35 2.99 3.22
N TRP A 180 -13.67 2.80 3.29
CA TRP A 180 -14.33 1.59 2.78
C TRP A 180 -14.08 1.41 1.28
N THR A 181 -14.14 2.50 0.52
CA THR A 181 -13.89 2.45 -0.92
C THR A 181 -12.44 2.01 -1.20
N LEU A 182 -11.45 2.60 -0.52
CA LEU A 182 -10.04 2.24 -0.68
C LEU A 182 -9.73 0.81 -0.22
N ALA A 183 -10.47 0.29 0.75
CA ALA A 183 -10.32 -1.07 1.25
C ALA A 183 -10.89 -2.13 0.31
N LEU A 184 -12.08 -1.87 -0.23
CA LEU A 184 -12.77 -2.78 -1.14
C LEU A 184 -12.09 -2.82 -2.51
N LEU A 185 -11.52 -1.70 -2.96
CA LEU A 185 -10.92 -1.57 -4.29
C LEU A 185 -9.86 -2.64 -4.62
N PRO A 186 -8.82 -2.88 -3.79
CA PRO A 186 -7.88 -3.96 -4.05
C PRO A 186 -8.52 -5.34 -3.95
N GLY A 187 -9.52 -5.54 -3.08
CA GLY A 187 -10.23 -6.82 -2.95
C GLY A 187 -10.99 -7.19 -4.23
N VAL A 188 -11.77 -6.26 -4.75
CA VAL A 188 -12.54 -6.44 -5.99
C VAL A 188 -11.61 -6.58 -7.20
N LEU A 189 -10.53 -5.79 -7.26
CA LEU A 189 -9.56 -5.86 -8.35
C LEU A 189 -8.89 -7.25 -8.44
N LEU A 190 -8.62 -7.87 -7.30
CA LEU A 190 -7.93 -9.16 -7.20
C LEU A 190 -8.86 -10.38 -7.16
N TRP A 191 -10.18 -10.21 -6.98
CA TRP A 191 -11.13 -11.32 -6.84
C TRP A 191 -11.16 -12.26 -8.06
N ASN A 192 -11.00 -11.70 -9.26
CA ASN A 192 -11.09 -12.45 -10.51
C ASN A 192 -9.74 -13.01 -11.00
N ILE A 193 -8.69 -12.95 -10.18
CA ILE A 193 -7.36 -13.45 -10.52
C ILE A 193 -7.04 -14.62 -9.60
N GLN A 194 -6.62 -15.77 -10.15
CA GLN A 194 -6.18 -16.91 -9.36
C GLN A 194 -4.89 -16.57 -8.60
N MET A 195 -5.06 -16.00 -7.41
CA MET A 195 -3.96 -15.49 -6.59
C MET A 195 -3.47 -16.53 -5.60
N LYS A 196 -2.14 -16.54 -5.39
CA LYS A 196 -1.50 -17.31 -4.32
C LYS A 196 -2.07 -16.90 -2.94
N PRO A 197 -2.20 -17.83 -1.97
CA PRO A 197 -2.83 -17.56 -0.67
C PRO A 197 -2.21 -16.40 0.11
N ARG A 198 -0.93 -16.09 -0.14
CA ARG A 198 -0.24 -14.93 0.46
C ARG A 198 -0.84 -13.58 0.06
N VAL A 199 -1.29 -13.45 -1.19
CA VAL A 199 -1.92 -12.21 -1.67
C VAL A 199 -3.33 -12.07 -1.10
N LYS A 200 -4.05 -13.20 -0.97
CA LYS A 200 -5.36 -13.27 -0.30
C LYS A 200 -5.25 -12.82 1.17
N MET A 201 -4.19 -13.20 1.87
CA MET A 201 -3.92 -12.75 3.24
C MET A 201 -3.66 -11.24 3.32
N SER A 202 -2.86 -10.66 2.42
CA SER A 202 -2.65 -9.20 2.41
C SER A 202 -3.93 -8.41 2.15
N VAL A 203 -4.80 -8.90 1.26
CA VAL A 203 -6.11 -8.28 1.01
C VAL A 203 -7.01 -8.37 2.24
N ALA A 204 -7.04 -9.53 2.91
CA ALA A 204 -7.80 -9.69 4.15
C ALA A 204 -7.31 -8.74 5.26
N LEU A 205 -5.99 -8.55 5.38
CA LEU A 205 -5.42 -7.58 6.32
C LEU A 205 -5.80 -6.14 5.98
N MET A 206 -5.77 -5.75 4.71
CA MET A 206 -6.21 -4.41 4.29
C MET A 206 -7.68 -4.15 4.63
N LEU A 207 -8.54 -5.13 4.35
CA LEU A 207 -9.97 -5.05 4.68
C LEU A 207 -10.19 -4.94 6.19
N GLY A 208 -9.46 -5.75 6.98
CA GLY A 208 -9.53 -5.72 8.44
C GLY A 208 -9.08 -4.39 9.03
N LEU A 209 -7.98 -3.82 8.53
CA LEU A 209 -7.50 -2.49 8.98
C LEU A 209 -8.48 -1.38 8.63
N ALA A 210 -9.11 -1.42 7.46
CA ALA A 210 -10.09 -0.43 7.08
C ALA A 210 -11.41 -0.54 7.86
N ALA A 211 -11.85 -1.77 8.14
CA ALA A 211 -13.00 -2.00 9.02
C ALA A 211 -12.70 -1.43 10.41
N PHE A 212 -11.50 -1.67 10.94
CA PHE A 212 -11.08 -1.11 12.22
C PHE A 212 -11.01 0.42 12.20
N ALA A 213 -10.42 1.03 11.17
CA ALA A 213 -10.39 2.49 11.00
C ALA A 213 -11.80 3.11 10.90
N SER A 214 -12.73 2.41 10.25
CA SER A 214 -14.13 2.81 10.17
C SER A 214 -14.86 2.69 11.52
N CYS A 215 -14.59 1.62 12.28
CA CYS A 215 -15.10 1.52 13.64
C CYS A 215 -14.56 2.65 14.53
N ALA A 216 -13.28 2.99 14.38
CA ALA A 216 -12.66 4.09 15.11
C ALA A 216 -13.34 5.44 14.84
N THR A 217 -13.60 5.76 13.57
CA THR A 217 -14.32 6.98 13.20
C THR A 217 -15.77 6.97 13.68
N ILE A 218 -16.49 5.84 13.61
CA ILE A 218 -17.85 5.73 14.15
C ILE A 218 -17.89 6.01 15.65
N VAL A 219 -16.94 5.48 16.42
CA VAL A 219 -16.89 5.76 17.87
C VAL A 219 -16.60 7.24 18.12
N ARG A 220 -15.71 7.86 17.32
CA ARG A 220 -15.45 9.30 17.37
C ARG A 220 -16.69 10.14 17.14
N LEU A 221 -17.59 9.76 16.22
CA LEU A 221 -18.85 10.49 15.96
C LEU A 221 -19.70 10.63 17.23
N ARG A 222 -19.70 9.63 18.12
CA ARG A 222 -20.46 9.69 19.38
C ARG A 222 -19.96 10.80 20.31
N TYR A 223 -18.66 11.07 20.33
CA TYR A 223 -18.09 12.12 21.17
C TYR A 223 -18.27 13.51 20.55
N LEU A 224 -18.55 13.60 19.25
CA LEU A 224 -18.89 14.86 18.58
C LEU A 224 -20.27 15.39 18.98
N THR A 225 -21.19 14.56 19.50
CA THR A 225 -22.48 15.07 20.01
C THR A 225 -22.33 15.79 21.34
N LEU A 226 -21.32 15.42 22.14
CA LEU A 226 -21.01 16.05 23.44
C LEU A 226 -20.34 17.43 23.30
N TYR A 227 -19.97 17.84 22.08
CA TYR A 227 -19.37 19.16 21.82
C TYR A 227 -20.29 20.33 22.17
N ASN A 228 -21.59 20.08 22.30
CA ASN A 228 -22.58 21.12 22.64
C ASN A 228 -22.53 21.52 24.12
N ASP A 229 -21.92 20.70 24.98
CA ASP A 229 -21.83 20.98 26.41
C ASP A 229 -20.43 21.49 26.77
N PRO A 230 -20.28 22.79 27.12
CA PRO A 230 -18.97 23.38 27.42
C PRO A 230 -18.28 22.75 28.63
N THR A 231 -19.03 22.12 29.54
CA THR A 231 -18.47 21.41 30.72
C THR A 231 -17.78 20.10 30.36
N GLU A 232 -18.16 19.46 29.25
CA GLU A 232 -17.68 18.15 28.81
C GLU A 232 -16.78 18.23 27.57
N PHE A 233 -16.52 19.45 27.06
CA PHE A 233 -15.66 19.67 25.90
C PHE A 233 -14.27 19.08 26.09
N MET A 234 -13.58 19.42 27.19
CA MET A 234 -12.21 18.94 27.48
C MET A 234 -12.14 17.42 27.63
N TYR A 235 -13.18 16.82 28.21
CA TYR A 235 -13.30 15.37 28.32
C TYR A 235 -13.43 14.72 26.94
N SER A 236 -14.29 15.28 26.08
CA SER A 236 -14.54 14.78 24.72
C SER A 236 -13.32 14.90 23.81
N THR A 237 -12.50 15.95 23.95
CA THR A 237 -11.26 16.10 23.16
C THR A 237 -10.31 14.91 23.31
N GLY A 238 -10.27 14.26 24.48
CA GLY A 238 -9.41 13.12 24.74
C GLY A 238 -9.78 11.91 23.88
N ALA A 239 -11.07 11.54 23.91
CA ALA A 239 -11.58 10.45 23.09
C ALA A 239 -11.48 10.76 21.59
N ILE A 240 -11.81 12.00 21.18
CA ILE A 240 -11.72 12.42 19.78
C ILE A 240 -10.27 12.33 19.28
N GLY A 241 -9.32 12.85 20.05
CA GLY A 241 -7.89 12.77 19.73
C GLY A 241 -7.41 11.33 19.62
N LEU A 242 -7.86 10.46 20.52
CA LEU A 242 -7.47 9.04 20.56
C LEU A 242 -7.84 8.32 19.27
N TRP A 243 -9.10 8.47 18.87
CA TRP A 243 -9.60 7.85 17.65
C TRP A 243 -9.01 8.47 16.37
N SER A 244 -8.70 9.77 16.39
CA SER A 244 -8.05 10.46 15.25
C SER A 244 -6.63 9.96 15.01
N ILE A 245 -5.83 9.83 16.08
CA ILE A 245 -4.46 9.32 16.02
C ILE A 245 -4.41 7.86 15.56
N LEU A 246 -5.38 7.04 16.01
CA LEU A 246 -5.55 5.67 15.55
C LEU A 246 -5.88 5.60 14.06
N GLU A 247 -6.83 6.40 13.59
CA GLU A 247 -7.26 6.46 12.21
C GLU A 247 -6.08 6.76 11.27
N GLU A 248 -5.36 7.86 11.52
CA GLU A 248 -4.21 8.26 10.69
C GLU A 248 -3.04 7.27 10.79
N GLY A 249 -2.74 6.79 12.00
CA GLY A 249 -1.67 5.81 12.22
C GLY A 249 -1.94 4.50 11.47
N ILE A 250 -3.16 3.98 11.55
CA ILE A 250 -3.56 2.78 10.80
C ILE A 250 -3.57 3.05 9.30
N GLY A 251 -3.98 4.25 8.87
CA GLY A 251 -3.88 4.68 7.48
C GLY A 251 -2.44 4.61 6.93
N ILE A 252 -1.45 5.08 7.69
CA ILE A 252 -0.03 5.02 7.31
C ILE A 252 0.47 3.58 7.22
N VAL A 253 0.14 2.75 8.22
CA VAL A 253 0.53 1.33 8.24
C VAL A 253 -0.13 0.57 7.08
N ALA A 254 -1.43 0.79 6.86
CA ALA A 254 -2.20 0.19 5.78
C ALA A 254 -1.65 0.61 4.41
N GLY A 255 -1.43 1.91 4.19
CA GLY A 255 -0.84 2.41 2.96
C GLY A 255 0.59 1.91 2.72
N SER A 256 1.28 1.50 3.78
CA SER A 256 2.61 0.90 3.72
C SER A 256 2.62 -0.57 3.31
N MET A 257 1.54 -1.32 3.54
CA MET A 257 1.50 -2.77 3.29
C MET A 257 1.81 -3.20 1.84
N PRO A 258 1.31 -2.54 0.77
CA PRO A 258 1.64 -2.93 -0.60
C PRO A 258 3.14 -2.90 -0.89
N ALA A 259 3.87 -1.95 -0.31
CA ALA A 259 5.32 -1.84 -0.45
C ALA A 259 6.09 -2.89 0.36
N LEU A 260 5.52 -3.33 1.50
CA LEU A 260 6.14 -4.31 2.39
C LEU A 260 5.95 -5.77 1.92
N ARG A 261 5.08 -6.03 0.93
CA ARG A 261 4.86 -7.37 0.33
C ARG A 261 6.15 -8.18 0.04
N PRO A 262 7.24 -7.59 -0.48
CA PRO A 262 8.47 -8.32 -0.75
C PRO A 262 9.19 -8.82 0.51
N LEU A 263 9.11 -8.08 1.63
CA LEU A 263 9.72 -8.49 2.90
C LEU A 263 9.00 -9.68 3.53
N LEU A 264 7.68 -9.79 3.35
CA LEU A 264 6.91 -10.95 3.79
C LEU A 264 7.30 -12.25 3.07
N ASN A 265 8.04 -12.15 1.96
CA ASN A 265 8.60 -13.29 1.25
C ASN A 265 10.06 -13.59 1.62
N LEU A 266 10.69 -12.78 2.49
CA LEU A 266 12.04 -13.09 2.98
C LEU A 266 11.97 -14.28 3.96
N PRO A 267 12.95 -15.19 3.89
CA PRO A 267 12.96 -16.43 4.67
C PRO A 267 13.04 -16.22 6.20
N ILE A 268 13.24 -14.99 6.66
CA ILE A 268 13.30 -14.61 8.08
C ILE A 268 11.90 -14.65 8.73
N PHE A 269 10.83 -14.32 8.00
CA PHE A 269 9.44 -14.41 8.48
C PHE A 269 8.75 -15.73 8.08
N GLY A 270 9.42 -16.58 7.30
CA GLY A 270 8.85 -17.77 6.65
C GLY A 270 9.45 -19.11 7.07
N ARG A 271 10.32 -19.18 8.09
CA ARG A 271 10.69 -20.45 8.72
C ARG A 271 9.68 -20.84 9.80
N SER A 272 8.44 -21.07 9.38
CA SER A 272 7.59 -22.00 10.11
C SER A 272 7.98 -23.39 9.65
N THR A 273 8.61 -24.12 10.57
CA THR A 273 9.04 -25.51 10.44
C THR A 273 7.83 -26.41 10.20
N TYR A 274 7.34 -26.48 8.97
CA TYR A 274 6.50 -27.57 8.48
C TYR A 274 7.22 -28.27 7.33
N ALA A 275 8.45 -28.72 7.62
CA ALA A 275 9.07 -29.81 6.87
C ALA A 275 8.70 -31.12 7.57
N SER A 276 7.43 -31.53 7.42
CA SER A 276 7.09 -32.97 7.51
C SER A 276 6.91 -33.48 6.08
N GLY A 277 7.96 -33.32 5.28
CA GLY A 277 8.15 -34.08 4.06
C GLY A 277 8.78 -35.40 4.45
N SER A 278 7.95 -36.38 4.79
CA SER A 278 8.40 -37.77 4.88
C SER A 278 8.84 -38.24 3.49
N ASN A 279 10.04 -38.80 3.45
CA ASN A 279 10.67 -39.62 2.41
C ASN A 279 11.55 -38.90 1.37
N PRO A 280 12.79 -39.40 1.19
CA PRO A 280 12.95 -40.60 0.36
C PRO A 280 13.94 -41.63 0.93
N ARG A 281 13.45 -42.80 1.36
CA ARG A 281 14.26 -44.02 1.36
C ARG A 281 14.19 -44.66 -0.02
N TYR A 282 15.28 -44.53 -0.77
CA TYR A 282 15.64 -45.47 -1.83
C TYR A 282 15.99 -46.82 -1.18
N PRO A 283 15.32 -47.95 -1.51
CA PRO A 283 15.89 -49.26 -1.25
C PRO A 283 16.86 -49.59 -2.37
N SER A 284 18.12 -49.72 -1.98
CA SER A 284 19.19 -50.40 -2.71
C SER A 284 18.73 -51.74 -3.27
N GLY A 285 19.18 -52.06 -4.48
CA GLY A 285 18.81 -53.26 -5.21
C GLY A 285 19.09 -54.57 -4.46
N GLN A 286 18.17 -55.52 -4.64
CA GLN A 286 18.44 -56.94 -4.53
C GLN A 286 17.96 -57.61 -5.82
N ILE A 287 18.93 -58.06 -6.61
CA ILE A 287 18.71 -59.03 -7.68
C ILE A 287 18.54 -60.37 -6.98
N SER A 288 17.30 -60.83 -6.82
CA SER A 288 17.02 -62.20 -6.40
C SER A 288 16.98 -63.09 -7.64
N SER A 289 18.04 -63.88 -7.81
CA SER A 289 18.11 -65.02 -8.70
C SER A 289 17.05 -66.06 -8.33
N HIS A 290 16.11 -66.34 -9.23
CA HIS A 290 15.32 -67.57 -9.19
C HIS A 290 15.70 -68.45 -10.39
N MET A 291 16.55 -69.43 -10.10
CA MET A 291 16.71 -70.64 -10.90
C MET A 291 15.47 -71.53 -10.71
N SER A 292 14.91 -72.00 -11.82
CA SER A 292 14.29 -73.33 -11.89
C SER A 292 14.52 -73.87 -13.28
N GLY A 293 15.39 -74.88 -13.37
CA GLY A 293 15.87 -75.42 -14.63
C GLY A 293 14.94 -76.45 -15.27
N ARG A 294 15.19 -76.70 -16.56
CA ARG A 294 15.01 -78.02 -17.17
C ARG A 294 15.97 -78.19 -18.35
N ARG A 295 17.02 -78.99 -18.11
CA ARG A 295 17.63 -80.06 -18.96
C ARG A 295 17.18 -80.08 -20.44
N ARG A 296 18.01 -80.35 -21.48
CA ARG A 296 19.36 -80.94 -21.64
C ARG A 296 19.54 -81.11 -23.17
N HIS A 297 20.61 -80.61 -23.81
CA HIS A 297 21.43 -81.39 -24.76
C HIS A 297 22.66 -80.63 -25.27
N ASP A 298 23.78 -81.32 -25.13
CA ASP A 298 25.13 -81.23 -25.71
C ASP A 298 25.07 -81.07 -27.26
N HIS A 299 26.01 -80.50 -28.02
CA HIS A 299 27.47 -80.47 -27.96
C HIS A 299 28.00 -79.54 -29.09
N GLY A 300 29.22 -78.96 -28.96
CA GLY A 300 30.06 -78.65 -30.13
C GLY A 300 30.49 -77.20 -30.37
N ASP A 301 31.62 -76.86 -29.75
CA ASP A 301 32.65 -75.84 -30.06
C ASP A 301 32.55 -74.98 -31.34
N SER A 302 32.82 -73.68 -31.18
CA SER A 302 33.54 -72.91 -32.20
C SER A 302 34.48 -71.86 -31.59
N VAL A 303 35.62 -71.77 -32.26
CA VAL A 303 36.88 -71.12 -31.90
C VAL A 303 36.88 -69.63 -32.30
N LYS A 304 37.75 -68.89 -31.61
CA LYS A 304 38.08 -67.45 -31.68
C LYS A 304 38.57 -66.91 -33.04
N LEU A 305 38.77 -65.57 -33.06
CA LEU A 305 39.50 -64.63 -33.96
C LEU A 305 38.53 -63.77 -34.81
N ASN A 306 38.68 -62.45 -35.05
CA ASN A 306 39.77 -61.45 -35.03
C ASN A 306 39.14 -60.03 -34.99
N THR A 307 39.64 -59.01 -34.28
CA THR A 307 40.77 -58.09 -34.57
C THR A 307 40.44 -56.92 -35.54
N LEU A 308 40.59 -55.69 -35.01
CA LEU A 308 40.85 -54.36 -35.63
C LEU A 308 40.03 -53.87 -36.84
N ALA A 309 39.54 -52.62 -36.78
CA ALA A 309 40.23 -51.45 -37.33
C ALA A 309 39.37 -50.17 -37.30
N SER A 310 40.05 -49.05 -37.08
CA SER A 310 39.55 -47.68 -37.15
C SER A 310 39.31 -47.18 -38.59
N ALA A 311 38.55 -46.08 -38.65
CA ALA A 311 38.75 -44.90 -39.49
C ALA A 311 38.09 -44.84 -40.90
N THR A 312 37.23 -43.82 -41.02
CA THR A 312 37.06 -42.88 -42.15
C THR A 312 36.44 -43.39 -43.45
N ALA A 313 35.32 -42.76 -43.86
CA ALA A 313 35.13 -42.09 -45.16
C ALA A 313 33.66 -42.10 -45.65
N THR A 314 33.11 -40.88 -45.77
CA THR A 314 32.30 -40.30 -46.86
C THR A 314 31.13 -41.01 -47.56
N GLN A 315 30.11 -40.17 -47.82
CA GLN A 315 29.17 -40.13 -48.96
C GLN A 315 27.98 -41.11 -48.93
N SER A 316 26.76 -40.59 -48.72
CA SER A 316 25.85 -40.04 -49.74
C SER A 316 25.25 -41.12 -50.64
N ASN A 317 24.00 -41.50 -50.39
CA ASN A 317 23.01 -41.45 -51.46
C ASN A 317 21.56 -41.45 -50.95
N TYR A 318 20.77 -40.66 -51.66
CA TYR A 318 19.31 -40.65 -51.69
C TYR A 318 18.78 -42.02 -52.10
N ASP A 319 17.72 -42.51 -51.46
CA ASP A 319 16.58 -43.07 -52.19
C ASP A 319 15.30 -43.13 -51.35
N LYS A 320 14.20 -43.14 -52.09
CA LYS A 320 12.93 -42.50 -51.80
C LYS A 320 11.85 -43.57 -51.79
N GLU A 321 11.29 -43.91 -50.63
CA GLU A 321 10.05 -44.72 -50.55
C GLU A 321 9.17 -44.28 -49.37
N ARG A 322 7.96 -43.82 -49.72
CA ARG A 322 6.76 -43.65 -48.88
C ARG A 322 5.67 -44.55 -49.51
N PRO A 323 4.54 -44.90 -48.85
CA PRO A 323 4.17 -44.66 -47.45
C PRO A 323 3.54 -45.90 -46.76
N ARG A 324 3.56 -45.95 -45.42
CA ARG A 324 2.42 -46.48 -44.65
C ARG A 324 2.15 -45.56 -43.46
N ARG A 325 0.94 -44.99 -43.46
CA ARG A 325 0.34 -44.24 -42.36
C ARG A 325 0.03 -45.20 -41.21
N SER A 326 0.47 -44.83 -40.01
CA SER A 326 -0.18 -45.16 -38.76
C SER A 326 -0.05 -43.93 -37.88
N ASP A 327 -1.19 -43.32 -37.59
CA ASP A 327 -1.34 -42.10 -36.81
C ASP A 327 -0.96 -42.33 -35.34
N ASP A 328 -0.06 -41.51 -34.79
CA ASP A 328 0.02 -41.24 -33.35
C ASP A 328 0.45 -39.79 -33.13
N ASP A 329 -0.26 -39.10 -32.26
CA ASP A 329 -0.33 -37.66 -32.12
C ASP A 329 0.73 -37.10 -31.15
N GLY A 330 1.33 -35.96 -31.50
CA GLY A 330 1.65 -34.96 -30.47
C GLY A 330 3.07 -34.42 -30.35
N ASP A 331 3.89 -34.43 -31.41
CA ASP A 331 5.07 -33.56 -31.52
C ASP A 331 4.63 -32.10 -31.76
N SER A 332 4.36 -31.35 -30.69
CA SER A 332 3.89 -29.96 -30.78
C SER A 332 4.53 -29.00 -29.77
N GLN A 333 5.85 -29.08 -29.59
CA GLN A 333 6.61 -28.03 -28.85
C GLN A 333 7.78 -27.39 -29.60
N LYS A 334 7.96 -27.64 -30.91
CA LYS A 334 8.98 -26.94 -31.71
C LYS A 334 8.53 -25.61 -32.33
N HIS A 335 7.55 -24.92 -31.73
CA HIS A 335 7.04 -23.64 -32.24
C HIS A 335 6.89 -22.54 -31.17
N ILE A 336 7.92 -22.28 -30.35
CA ILE A 336 8.02 -21.02 -29.58
C ILE A 336 9.49 -20.56 -29.50
N LEU A 337 10.09 -20.25 -30.65
CA LEU A 337 11.21 -19.30 -30.70
C LEU A 337 10.93 -18.35 -31.86
N LYS A 338 10.36 -17.18 -31.55
CA LYS A 338 10.29 -16.07 -32.49
C LYS A 338 11.70 -15.49 -32.59
N GLN A 339 12.43 -15.83 -33.66
CA GLN A 339 13.69 -15.19 -33.98
C GLN A 339 13.38 -13.87 -34.71
N THR A 340 13.49 -12.74 -34.02
CA THR A 340 13.35 -11.42 -34.65
C THR A 340 14.69 -11.04 -35.25
N GLN A 341 14.82 -11.09 -36.58
CA GLN A 341 15.92 -10.41 -37.26
C GLN A 341 15.66 -8.90 -37.19
N VAL A 342 16.59 -8.16 -36.60
CA VAL A 342 16.63 -6.69 -36.66
C VAL A 342 17.70 -6.32 -37.68
N THR A 343 17.28 -5.92 -38.87
CA THR A 343 18.17 -5.31 -39.87
C THR A 343 18.33 -3.85 -39.51
N VAL A 344 19.51 -3.46 -39.03
CA VAL A 344 19.86 -2.05 -38.79
C VAL A 344 20.43 -1.50 -40.10
N VAL A 345 19.64 -0.72 -40.82
CA VAL A 345 20.16 0.12 -41.91
C VAL A 345 20.60 1.44 -41.27
N ALA A 346 21.91 1.63 -41.16
CA ALA A 346 22.48 2.92 -40.80
C ALA A 346 22.58 3.77 -42.08
N GLU A 347 21.71 4.75 -42.22
CA GLU A 347 21.87 5.79 -43.25
C GLU A 347 22.88 6.81 -42.73
N GLN A 348 24.06 6.83 -43.36
CA GLN A 348 25.07 7.86 -43.15
C GLN A 348 24.64 9.12 -43.91
N GLU A 349 23.95 10.05 -43.24
CA GLU A 349 23.85 11.42 -43.75
C GLU A 349 25.17 12.15 -43.48
N HIS A 350 25.96 12.28 -44.54
CA HIS A 350 27.14 13.12 -44.57
C HIS A 350 26.71 14.59 -44.63
N SER A 351 27.38 15.41 -43.83
CA SER A 351 27.18 16.84 -43.65
C SER A 351 27.30 17.63 -44.97
N ALA A 352 26.29 18.45 -45.32
CA ALA A 352 26.46 19.75 -45.99
C ALA A 352 25.11 20.46 -46.22
N ALA A 353 24.77 21.42 -45.34
CA ALA A 353 23.92 22.60 -45.56
C ALA A 353 23.35 23.02 -44.19
N ALA A 354 24.12 23.65 -43.31
CA ALA A 354 24.36 25.09 -43.32
C ALA A 354 23.10 25.90 -43.70
N ASN A 355 22.51 26.52 -42.67
CA ASN A 355 21.57 27.65 -42.74
C ASN A 355 20.10 27.33 -43.07
N ASP A 356 19.27 27.00 -42.07
CA ASP A 356 17.86 27.44 -42.15
C ASP A 356 16.98 27.40 -40.89
N TRP A 357 17.42 26.89 -39.73
CA TRP A 357 16.50 26.80 -38.59
C TRP A 357 16.49 28.01 -37.63
N ALA A 358 17.24 29.07 -37.94
CA ALA A 358 17.22 30.32 -37.18
C ALA A 358 16.03 31.21 -37.57
N ARG A 359 14.78 30.74 -37.42
CA ARG A 359 13.57 31.60 -37.40
C ARG A 359 12.32 30.77 -37.09
N GLN A 360 11.95 30.68 -35.82
CA GLN A 360 10.55 30.74 -35.37
C GLN A 360 10.51 30.71 -33.83
N ARG A 361 10.79 31.87 -33.24
CA ARG A 361 10.37 32.23 -31.89
C ARG A 361 9.40 33.41 -32.02
N VAL A 362 8.27 33.27 -31.33
CA VAL A 362 7.43 34.36 -30.78
C VAL A 362 6.67 35.24 -31.77
N LEU A 363 5.35 35.01 -31.87
CA LEU A 363 4.28 36.01 -32.04
C LEU A 363 3.02 35.35 -31.44
N GLY A 364 2.18 35.93 -30.60
CA GLY A 364 1.95 37.32 -30.21
C GLY A 364 0.47 37.39 -29.82
N TRP A 365 0.19 37.84 -28.60
CA TRP A 365 -1.13 37.99 -28.01
C TRP A 365 -1.54 39.46 -28.20
N GLU A 366 -2.61 39.74 -28.96
CA GLU A 366 -3.39 41.01 -29.08
C GLU A 366 -4.34 40.78 -30.27
N GLY A 367 -5.63 41.08 -30.30
CA GLY A 367 -6.54 41.91 -29.52
C GLY A 367 -7.60 42.44 -30.52
N SER A 368 -8.81 42.73 -30.06
CA SER A 368 -9.83 43.59 -30.75
C SER A 368 -10.58 43.02 -31.98
N ARG A 369 -11.82 42.57 -31.76
CA ARG A 369 -13.03 43.29 -32.22
C ARG A 369 -14.30 42.79 -31.57
#